data_AF-A0A0G1WZR4-F1
#
_entry.id   AF-A0A0G1WZR4-F1
#
_cell.length_a   1.000
_cell.length_b   1.000
_cell.length_c   1.000
_cell.angle_alpha   90.00
_cell.angle_beta   90.00
_cell.angle_gamma   90.00
#
_symmetry.space_group_name_H-M   'P 1'
#
loop_
_entity.id
_entity.type
_entity.pdbx_description
1 polymer ?
#
loop_
_entity_poly.entity_id
_entity_poly.type
_entity_poly.pdbx_seq_one_letter_code
_entity_poly.pdbx_strand_id
1 'polypeptide(L)'
;MADVTKICTQCDRKFLVIDLEQKFLKKKNLPFPTLCPSDRQGRRLASRGERTLYKTTCQECGDSVITSYDPVKATSKILCKTHYLKYFETHEMVIQ
;
A
#
# COMPACT_ATOMS: atom_id res chain seq x y z
N MET A 1 -13.95 28.42 -7.12
CA MET A 1 -14.75 27.68 -8.12
C MET A 1 -15.96 27.12 -7.40
N ALA A 2 -17.10 26.99 -8.06
CA ALA A 2 -18.26 26.36 -7.44
C ALA A 2 -17.96 24.87 -7.15
N ASP A 3 -18.62 24.31 -6.15
CA ASP A 3 -18.58 22.88 -5.89
C ASP A 3 -19.12 22.10 -7.09
N VAL A 4 -18.41 21.02 -7.46
CA VAL A 4 -18.78 20.18 -8.61
C VAL A 4 -19.33 18.86 -8.09
N THR A 5 -20.57 18.57 -8.44
CA THR A 5 -21.18 17.26 -8.16
C THR A 5 -20.85 16.28 -9.29
N LYS A 6 -20.32 15.11 -8.93
CA LYS A 6 -20.02 14.00 -9.85
C LYS A 6 -20.77 12.74 -9.42
N ILE A 7 -20.98 11.83 -10.37
CA ILE A 7 -21.62 10.54 -10.14
C ILE A 7 -20.51 9.47 -10.16
N CYS A 8 -20.51 8.59 -9.17
CA CYS A 8 -19.56 7.49 -9.11
C CYS A 8 -19.89 6.41 -10.15
N THR A 9 -18.90 5.97 -10.91
CA THR A 9 -19.10 4.91 -11.92
C THR A 9 -19.28 3.50 -11.35
N GLN A 10 -19.03 3.29 -10.05
CA GLN A 10 -19.06 1.97 -9.40
C GLN A 10 -20.33 1.71 -8.58
N CYS A 11 -20.91 2.75 -7.99
CA CYS A 11 -22.06 2.63 -7.09
C CYS A 11 -23.16 3.66 -7.36
N ASP A 12 -23.04 4.43 -8.44
CA ASP A 12 -23.98 5.47 -8.89
C ASP A 12 -24.30 6.57 -7.85
N ARG A 13 -23.56 6.61 -6.74
CA ARG A 13 -23.71 7.64 -5.71
C ARG A 13 -23.13 8.97 -6.18
N LYS A 14 -23.88 10.04 -5.94
CA LYS A 14 -23.40 11.42 -6.14
C LYS A 14 -22.39 11.77 -5.05
N PHE A 15 -21.29 12.40 -5.44
CA PHE A 15 -20.29 12.92 -4.50
C PHE A 15 -19.83 14.31 -4.95
N LEU A 16 -19.41 15.10 -3.97
CA LEU A 16 -19.03 16.48 -4.16
C LEU A 16 -17.50 16.59 -4.23
N VAL A 17 -17.00 17.39 -5.17
CA VAL A 17 -15.60 17.78 -5.28
C VAL A 17 -15.47 19.26 -4.88
N ILE A 18 -14.93 19.51 -3.69
CA ILE A 18 -14.84 20.87 -3.13
C ILE A 18 -13.78 21.69 -3.87
N ASP A 19 -13.90 23.03 -3.84
CA ASP A 19 -12.96 23.95 -4.51
C ASP A 19 -11.49 23.69 -4.14
N LEU A 20 -11.22 23.33 -2.89
CA LEU A 20 -9.87 22.97 -2.41
C LEU A 20 -9.32 21.73 -3.13
N GLU A 21 -10.13 20.69 -3.31
CA GLU A 21 -9.75 19.48 -4.04
C GLU A 21 -9.53 19.79 -5.53
N GLN A 22 -10.38 20.63 -6.12
CA GLN A 22 -10.24 21.03 -7.53
C GLN A 22 -8.92 21.79 -7.76
N LYS A 23 -8.58 22.74 -6.88
CA LYS A 23 -7.32 23.48 -6.93
C LYS A 23 -6.12 22.54 -6.76
N PHE A 24 -6.20 21.57 -5.86
CA PHE A 24 -5.15 20.58 -5.65
C PHE A 24 -4.91 19.72 -6.89
N LEU A 25 -5.99 19.18 -7.48
CA LEU A 25 -5.91 18.34 -8.67
C LEU A 25 -5.34 19.12 -9.86
N LYS A 26 -5.78 20.37 -10.06
CA LYS A 26 -5.23 21.26 -11.10
C LYS A 26 -3.74 21.54 -10.89
N LYS A 27 -3.32 21.86 -9.65
CA LYS A 27 -1.89 22.10 -9.32
C LYS A 27 -1.01 20.88 -9.58
N LYS A 28 -1.56 19.68 -9.42
CA LYS A 28 -0.86 18.41 -9.63
C LYS A 28 -1.01 17.85 -11.04
N ASN A 29 -1.68 18.55 -11.96
CA ASN A 29 -2.02 18.07 -13.30
C ASN A 29 -2.72 16.69 -13.27
N LEU A 30 -3.62 16.50 -12.29
CA LEU A 30 -4.39 15.27 -12.12
C LEU A 30 -5.85 15.45 -12.58
N PRO A 31 -6.46 14.43 -13.20
CA PRO A 31 -7.87 14.47 -13.58
C PRO A 31 -8.79 14.39 -12.36
N PHE A 32 -10.05 14.77 -12.55
CA PHE A 32 -11.08 14.57 -11.53
C PHE A 32 -11.33 13.08 -11.26
N PRO A 33 -11.62 12.71 -9.99
CA PRO A 33 -11.91 11.33 -9.64
C PRO A 33 -13.21 10.85 -10.30
N THR A 34 -13.21 9.63 -10.81
CA THR A 34 -14.39 8.92 -11.34
C THR A 34 -15.13 8.12 -10.26
N LEU A 35 -14.43 7.79 -9.18
CA LEU A 35 -14.93 7.03 -8.05
C LEU A 35 -15.17 7.91 -6.83
N CYS A 36 -16.23 7.60 -6.08
CA CYS A 36 -16.49 8.30 -4.83
C CYS A 36 -15.39 8.03 -3.78
N PRO A 37 -15.27 8.86 -2.73
CA PRO A 37 -14.29 8.67 -1.67
C PRO A 37 -14.33 7.27 -1.03
N SER A 38 -15.53 6.70 -0.85
CA SER A 38 -15.72 5.37 -0.27
C SER A 38 -15.16 4.26 -1.16
N ASP A 39 -15.46 4.27 -2.46
CA ASP A 39 -14.96 3.24 -3.38
C ASP A 39 -13.45 3.38 -3.62
N ARG A 40 -12.93 4.62 -3.65
CA ARG A 40 -11.47 4.85 -3.67
C ARG A 40 -10.81 4.26 -2.42
N GLN A 41 -11.43 4.43 -1.25
CA GLN A 41 -10.93 3.83 -0.02
C GLN A 41 -11.02 2.31 -0.07
N GLY A 42 -12.13 1.74 -0.56
CA GLY A 42 -12.29 0.30 -0.74
C GLY A 42 -11.20 -0.29 -1.64
N ARG A 43 -10.94 0.33 -2.79
CA ARG A 43 -9.85 -0.07 -3.70
C ARG A 43 -8.48 -0.02 -3.02
N ARG A 44 -8.18 1.04 -2.26
CA ARG A 44 -6.93 1.14 -1.49
C ARG A 44 -6.82 0.05 -0.44
N LEU A 45 -7.92 -0.31 0.23
CA LEU A 45 -7.91 -1.37 1.23
C LEU A 45 -7.71 -2.75 0.59
N ALA A 46 -8.34 -3.00 -0.57
CA ALA A 46 -8.16 -4.25 -1.32
C ALA A 46 -6.71 -4.45 -1.78
N SER A 47 -5.99 -3.38 -2.12
CA SER A 47 -4.59 -3.48 -2.55
C SER A 47 -3.57 -3.67 -1.42
N ARG A 48 -3.94 -3.50 -0.14
CA ARG A 48 -2.99 -3.61 0.98
C ARG A 48 -2.56 -5.04 1.30
N GLY A 49 -3.15 -6.04 0.65
CA GLY A 49 -2.90 -7.44 0.94
C GLY A 49 -3.55 -7.89 2.25
N GLU A 50 -3.40 -9.17 2.54
CA GLU A 50 -3.94 -9.79 3.74
C GLU A 50 -3.19 -9.33 4.99
N ARG A 51 -3.90 -9.02 6.09
CA ARG A 51 -3.30 -8.62 7.37
C ARG A 51 -3.01 -9.85 8.25
N THR A 52 -2.27 -10.80 7.70
CA THR A 52 -1.97 -12.06 8.39
C THR A 52 -0.51 -12.07 8.82
N LEU A 53 -0.27 -12.44 10.08
CA LEU A 53 1.07 -12.65 10.62
C LEU A 53 1.35 -14.16 10.65
N TYR A 54 2.48 -14.54 10.08
CA TYR A 54 2.95 -15.91 9.99
C TYR A 54 4.06 -16.12 11.01
N LYS A 55 3.96 -17.22 11.76
CA LYS A 55 5.08 -17.73 12.56
C LYS A 55 5.95 -18.59 11.66
N THR A 56 7.23 -18.27 11.59
CA THR A 56 8.23 -19.00 10.82
C THR A 56 9.57 -18.98 11.53
N THR A 57 10.59 -19.58 10.96
CA THR A 57 11.96 -19.58 11.49
C THR A 57 12.86 -18.69 10.64
N CYS A 58 13.83 -18.04 11.27
CA CYS A 58 14.90 -17.37 10.54
C CYS A 58 15.71 -18.38 9.73
N GLN A 59 15.97 -18.08 8.45
CA GLN A 59 16.69 -18.99 7.57
C GLN A 59 18.21 -19.09 7.83
N GLU A 60 18.76 -18.25 8.72
CA GLU A 60 20.20 -18.25 9.06
C GLU A 60 20.48 -18.87 10.44
N CYS A 61 19.65 -18.59 11.46
CA CYS A 61 19.84 -19.12 12.82
C CYS A 61 18.76 -20.10 13.30
N GLY A 62 17.63 -20.22 12.59
CA GLY A 62 16.53 -21.09 13.00
C GLY A 62 15.62 -20.53 14.11
N ASP A 63 15.92 -19.35 14.65
CA ASP A 63 15.09 -18.74 15.70
C ASP A 63 13.66 -18.46 15.24
N SER A 64 12.70 -18.54 16.16
CA SER A 64 11.29 -18.22 15.89
C SER A 64 11.12 -16.74 15.57
N VAL A 65 10.52 -16.44 14.42
CA VAL A 65 10.23 -15.10 13.91
C VAL A 65 8.76 -14.98 13.54
N ILE A 66 8.19 -13.79 13.77
CA ILE A 66 6.85 -13.43 13.30
C ILE A 66 7.02 -12.45 12.15
N THR A 67 6.38 -12.73 11.02
CA THR A 67 6.50 -11.93 9.79
C THR A 67 5.14 -11.73 9.13
N SER A 68 4.99 -10.62 8.39
CA SER A 68 3.82 -10.40 7.54
C SER A 68 3.93 -11.09 6.17
N TYR A 69 5.10 -11.63 5.85
CA TYR A 69 5.32 -12.35 4.59
C TYR A 69 4.92 -13.81 4.75
N ASP A 70 4.06 -14.30 3.85
CA ASP A 70 3.66 -15.69 3.79
C ASP A 70 4.89 -16.57 3.48
N PRO A 71 5.33 -17.46 4.39
CA PRO A 71 6.55 -18.25 4.20
C PRO A 71 6.47 -19.22 3.02
N VAL A 72 5.26 -19.55 2.54
CA VAL A 72 5.06 -20.43 1.37
C VAL A 72 5.18 -19.63 0.06
N LYS A 73 4.74 -18.36 0.06
CA LYS A 73 4.72 -17.51 -1.14
C LYS A 73 5.93 -16.58 -1.26
N ALA A 74 6.62 -16.31 -0.15
CA ALA A 74 7.76 -15.40 -0.14
C ALA A 74 8.91 -15.96 -0.99
N THR A 75 9.32 -15.19 -2.00
CA THR A 75 10.52 -15.49 -2.80
C THR A 75 11.81 -15.05 -2.10
N SER A 76 11.71 -14.07 -1.20
CA SER A 76 12.84 -13.49 -0.49
C SER A 76 13.13 -14.22 0.82
N LYS A 77 14.40 -14.18 1.25
CA LYS A 77 14.81 -14.80 2.51
C LYS A 77 14.15 -14.12 3.72
N ILE A 78 13.64 -14.93 4.66
CA ILE A 78 13.05 -14.44 5.90
C ILE A 78 14.10 -14.52 7.02
N LEU A 79 14.50 -13.34 7.51
CA LEU A 79 15.58 -13.17 8.48
C LEU A 79 15.06 -12.53 9.76
N CYS A 80 15.68 -12.86 10.90
CA CYS A 80 15.50 -12.11 12.13
C CYS A 80 16.21 -10.75 12.04
N LYS A 81 15.93 -9.85 12.98
CA LYS A 81 16.44 -8.47 12.97
C LYS A 81 17.97 -8.39 12.81
N THR A 82 18.71 -9.23 13.52
CA THR A 82 20.18 -9.22 13.52
C THR A 82 20.75 -9.65 12.15
N HIS A 83 20.26 -10.76 11.60
CA HIS A 83 20.69 -11.26 10.30
C HIS A 83 20.21 -10.38 9.15
N TYR A 84 19.03 -9.76 9.27
CA TYR A 84 18.56 -8.75 8.33
C TYR A 84 19.56 -7.59 8.26
N LEU A 85 19.92 -6.96 9.38
CA LEU A 85 20.87 -5.84 9.39
C LEU A 85 22.24 -6.23 8.81
N LYS A 86 22.76 -7.40 9.19
CA LYS A 86 24.02 -7.94 8.63
C LYS A 86 23.93 -8.16 7.11
N TYR A 87 22.78 -8.60 6.60
CA TYR A 87 22.56 -8.77 5.16
C TYR A 87 22.66 -7.42 4.42
N PHE A 88 22.08 -6.35 4.97
CA PHE A 88 22.14 -5.02 4.36
C PHE A 88 23.51 -4.36 4.42
N GLU A 89 24.32 -4.66 5.42
CA GLU A 89 25.71 -4.17 5.49
C GLU A 89 26.63 -4.86 4.48
N THR A 90 26.34 -6.14 4.19
CA THR A 90 27.21 -6.99 3.37
C THR A 90 26.84 -6.99 1.89
N HIS A 91 25.61 -6.61 1.55
CA HIS A 91 25.12 -6.57 0.17
C HIS A 91 24.86 -5.12 -0.24
N GLU A 92 25.48 -4.68 -1.33
CA GLU A 92 25.24 -3.35 -1.90
C GLU A 92 23.78 -3.23 -2.37
N MET A 93 23.13 -2.11 -2.01
CA MET A 93 21.77 -1.84 -2.49
C MET A 93 21.81 -1.49 -3.98
N VAL A 94 20.94 -2.12 -4.76
CA VAL A 94 20.83 -1.91 -6.22
C VAL A 94 20.24 -0.53 -6.57
N ILE A 95 19.66 0.17 -5.59
CA ILE A 95 19.13 1.52 -5.76
C ILE A 95 19.79 2.42 -4.71
N GLN A 96 20.68 3.30 -5.19
CA GLN A 96 21.20 4.45 -4.44
C GLN A 96 20.18 5.59 -4.46
#